data_AF-U1RG63-F1
#
_entry.id   AF-U1RG63-F1
#
_cell.length_a   1.000
_cell.length_b   1.000
_cell.length_c   1.000
_cell.angle_alpha   90.00
_cell.angle_beta   90.00
_cell.angle_gamma   90.00
#
_symmetry.space_group_name_H-M   'P 1'
#
loop_
_entity.id
_entity.type
_entity.pdbx_description
1 polymer ?
#
loop_
_entity_poly.entity_id
_entity_poly.type
_entity_poly.pdbx_seq_one_letter_code
_entity_poly.pdbx_strand_id
1 'polypeptide(L)'
;MFGTSVPGWSGAPTRLFETFSYFTEWSNILVAVVATYLARHQGPASNWWRALQLCATMMITVTGIVYAGFIGPYKQLSGWDYLTNPIQHIIVPLAMVLAWFITGPRGGIDRGVILRSLVIPVAWVPFILIRGAITHTYPYGFLNVEVLGYAVSLMAIGFTLVFALVCILIFAGFDRWLTRRAQR
;
A
#
# COMPACT_ATOMS: atom_id res chain seq x y z
N MET A 1 14.66 5.56 8.10
CA MET A 1 14.12 5.88 9.44
C MET A 1 14.24 7.37 9.68
N PHE A 2 13.43 7.94 10.57
CA PHE A 2 13.26 9.40 10.68
C PHE A 2 14.48 10.14 11.25
N GLY A 3 15.58 9.43 11.50
CA GLY A 3 16.84 10.00 11.99
C GLY A 3 16.83 10.34 13.49
N THR A 4 15.69 10.15 14.16
CA THR A 4 15.47 10.51 15.57
C THR A 4 15.75 9.38 16.57
N SER A 5 15.94 8.15 16.10
CA SER A 5 16.14 7.00 16.97
C SER A 5 17.59 6.87 17.48
N VAL A 6 17.76 6.56 18.77
CA VAL A 6 19.07 6.28 19.38
C VAL A 6 19.78 5.12 18.66
N PRO A 7 21.10 5.21 18.36
CA PRO A 7 21.84 4.10 17.77
C PRO A 7 21.83 2.83 18.65
N GLY A 8 21.99 1.66 18.04
CA GLY A 8 22.04 0.38 18.76
C GLY A 8 20.67 -0.13 19.24
N TRP A 9 20.67 -1.16 20.08
CA TRP A 9 19.46 -1.91 20.46
C TRP A 9 18.40 -1.08 21.19
N SER A 10 18.80 -0.05 21.93
CA SER A 10 17.88 0.82 22.69
C SER A 10 16.90 1.59 21.79
N GLY A 11 17.32 1.99 20.58
CA GLY A 11 16.43 2.64 19.61
C GLY A 11 15.70 1.68 18.68
N ALA A 12 15.89 0.36 18.81
CA ALA A 12 15.25 -0.62 17.94
C ALA A 12 13.71 -0.58 18.01
N PRO A 13 13.07 -0.44 19.19
CA PRO A 13 11.61 -0.32 19.26
C PRO A 13 11.11 0.90 18.50
N THR A 14 11.73 2.07 18.68
CA THR A 14 11.36 3.30 17.96
C THR A 14 11.49 3.10 16.46
N ARG A 15 12.63 2.60 15.98
CA ARG A 15 12.86 2.28 14.57
C ARG A 15 11.80 1.34 14.01
N LEU A 16 11.40 0.33 14.77
CA LEU A 16 10.36 -0.60 14.37
C LEU A 16 9.00 0.11 14.22
N PHE A 17 8.62 0.95 15.18
CA PHE A 17 7.40 1.75 15.09
C PHE A 17 7.44 2.75 13.92
N GLU A 18 8.60 3.36 13.66
CA GLU A 18 8.79 4.22 12.49
C GLU A 18 8.59 3.44 11.18
N THR A 19 9.18 2.25 11.08
CA THR A 19 8.99 1.36 9.92
C THR A 19 7.51 1.03 9.71
N PHE A 20 6.80 0.61 10.75
CA PHE A 20 5.36 0.32 10.65
C PHE A 20 4.49 1.57 10.38
N SER A 21 5.06 2.77 10.37
CA SER A 21 4.33 3.98 9.99
C SER A 21 4.21 4.17 8.48
N TYR A 22 5.05 3.51 7.69
CA TYR A 22 5.05 3.64 6.23
C TYR A 22 3.89 2.87 5.59
N PHE A 23 3.23 3.51 4.61
CA PHE A 23 2.21 2.88 3.78
C PHE A 23 2.77 1.67 3.02
N THR A 24 4.05 1.76 2.61
CA THR A 24 4.82 0.67 2.00
C THR A 24 4.76 -0.61 2.84
N GLU A 25 4.97 -0.51 4.16
CA GLU A 25 4.98 -1.70 5.02
C GLU A 25 3.58 -2.28 5.20
N TRP A 26 2.57 -1.43 5.38
CA TRP A 26 1.18 -1.88 5.43
C TRP A 26 0.78 -2.62 4.15
N SER A 27 1.20 -2.10 2.98
CA SER A 27 0.95 -2.74 1.70
C SER A 27 1.68 -4.08 1.57
N ASN A 28 2.95 -4.18 1.97
CA ASN A 28 3.73 -5.42 1.88
C ASN A 28 3.20 -6.50 2.84
N ILE A 29 2.82 -6.14 4.08
CA ILE A 29 2.19 -7.06 5.03
C ILE A 29 0.88 -7.60 4.46
N LEU A 30 0.04 -6.72 3.92
CA LEU A 30 -1.23 -7.12 3.34
C LEU A 30 -1.04 -8.04 2.12
N VAL A 31 -0.04 -7.77 1.27
CA VAL A 31 0.35 -8.67 0.18
C VAL A 31 0.81 -10.02 0.71
N ALA A 32 1.65 -10.08 1.74
CA ALA A 32 2.12 -11.33 2.32
C ALA A 32 0.94 -12.18 2.85
N VAL A 33 -0.01 -11.55 3.55
CA VAL A 33 -1.24 -12.19 4.04
C VAL A 33 -2.08 -12.70 2.87
N VAL A 34 -2.28 -11.88 1.83
CA VAL A 34 -3.09 -12.27 0.67
C VAL A 34 -2.46 -13.40 -0.13
N ALA A 35 -1.18 -13.28 -0.45
CA ALA A 35 -0.43 -14.29 -1.18
C ALA A 35 -0.42 -15.64 -0.43
N THR A 36 -0.23 -15.60 0.89
CA THR A 36 -0.26 -16.81 1.73
C THR A 36 -1.62 -17.50 1.68
N TYR A 37 -2.72 -16.74 1.75
CA TYR A 37 -4.04 -17.35 1.62
C TYR A 37 -4.23 -17.96 0.23
N LEU A 38 -3.92 -17.22 -0.84
CA LEU A 38 -4.10 -17.67 -2.22
C LEU A 38 -3.30 -18.95 -2.50
N ALA A 39 -2.12 -19.09 -1.89
CA ALA A 39 -1.31 -20.30 -1.99
C ALA A 39 -1.93 -21.51 -1.25
N ARG A 40 -2.76 -21.29 -0.23
CA ARG A 40 -3.30 -22.34 0.65
C ARG A 40 -4.78 -22.67 0.37
N HIS A 41 -5.52 -21.79 -0.29
CA HIS A 41 -6.96 -21.94 -0.53
C HIS A 41 -7.28 -21.85 -2.02
N GLN A 42 -7.90 -22.90 -2.56
CA GLN A 42 -8.32 -22.98 -3.96
C GLN A 42 -9.86 -22.93 -4.13
N GLY A 43 -10.59 -22.55 -3.07
CA GLY A 43 -12.06 -22.48 -3.06
C GLY A 43 -12.62 -21.09 -3.40
N PRO A 44 -13.96 -20.96 -3.45
CA PRO A 44 -14.62 -19.68 -3.67
C PRO A 44 -14.28 -18.68 -2.55
N ALA A 45 -13.82 -17.49 -2.93
CA ALA A 45 -13.47 -16.43 -1.99
C ALA A 45 -14.71 -15.67 -1.51
N SER A 46 -14.78 -15.41 -0.19
CA SER A 46 -15.79 -14.51 0.39
C SER A 46 -15.61 -13.08 -0.09
N ASN A 47 -16.65 -12.24 0.01
CA ASN A 47 -16.55 -10.83 -0.38
C ASN A 47 -15.51 -10.04 0.42
N TRP A 48 -15.30 -10.38 1.70
CA TRP A 48 -14.21 -9.80 2.49
C TRP A 48 -12.85 -10.15 1.93
N TRP A 49 -12.71 -11.39 1.46
CA TRP A 49 -11.44 -11.85 0.95
C TRP A 49 -11.11 -11.29 -0.44
N ARG A 50 -12.13 -11.15 -1.29
CA ARG A 50 -12.04 -10.38 -2.55
C ARG A 50 -11.66 -8.93 -2.29
N ALA A 51 -12.22 -8.32 -1.24
CA ALA A 51 -11.89 -6.94 -0.85
C ALA A 51 -10.46 -6.80 -0.35
N LEU A 52 -9.96 -7.78 0.42
CA LEU A 52 -8.58 -7.78 0.90
C LEU A 52 -7.58 -8.01 -0.25
N GLN A 53 -7.88 -8.88 -1.20
CA GLN A 53 -7.08 -9.03 -2.41
C GLN A 53 -7.04 -7.74 -3.23
N LEU A 54 -8.20 -7.11 -3.48
CA LEU A 54 -8.28 -5.82 -4.19
C LEU A 54 -7.54 -4.70 -3.44
N CYS A 55 -7.67 -4.65 -2.11
CA CYS A 55 -6.96 -3.71 -1.25
C CYS A 55 -5.44 -3.91 -1.35
N ALA A 56 -4.95 -5.14 -1.23
CA ALA A 56 -3.54 -5.47 -1.33
C ALA A 56 -2.96 -5.06 -2.68
N THR A 57 -3.63 -5.45 -3.78
CA THR A 57 -3.21 -5.13 -5.14
C THR A 57 -3.19 -3.62 -5.37
N MET A 58 -4.23 -2.89 -4.95
CA MET A 58 -4.24 -1.43 -5.07
C MET A 58 -3.12 -0.80 -4.24
N MET A 59 -3.01 -1.12 -2.95
CA MET A 59 -2.04 -0.47 -2.06
C MET A 59 -0.62 -0.68 -2.56
N ILE A 60 -0.26 -1.92 -2.94
CA ILE A 60 1.08 -2.21 -3.43
C ILE A 60 1.36 -1.58 -4.80
N THR A 61 0.33 -1.44 -5.65
CA THR A 61 0.44 -0.70 -6.93
C THR A 61 0.71 0.77 -6.68
N VAL A 62 -0.03 1.41 -5.77
CA VAL A 62 0.19 2.80 -5.36
C VAL A 62 1.60 2.95 -4.78
N THR A 63 2.03 2.03 -3.91
CA THR A 63 3.41 2.00 -3.37
C THR A 63 4.46 1.99 -4.48
N GLY A 64 4.33 1.10 -5.48
CA GLY A 64 5.28 1.02 -6.59
C GLY A 64 5.30 2.27 -7.46
N ILE A 65 4.13 2.82 -7.79
CA ILE A 65 4.01 4.01 -8.65
C ILE A 65 4.50 5.27 -7.94
N VAL A 66 4.07 5.50 -6.70
CA VAL A 66 4.52 6.65 -5.90
C VAL A 66 6.03 6.54 -5.67
N TYR A 67 6.55 5.33 -5.44
CA TYR A 67 7.99 5.14 -5.36
C TYR A 67 8.69 5.53 -6.66
N ALA A 68 8.28 4.97 -7.79
CA ALA A 68 8.92 5.23 -9.08
C ALA A 68 8.92 6.72 -9.47
N GLY A 69 7.83 7.44 -9.17
CA GLY A 69 7.68 8.85 -9.55
C GLY A 69 8.21 9.86 -8.55
N PHE A 70 8.05 9.61 -7.25
CA PHE A 70 8.21 10.65 -6.22
C PHE A 70 9.28 10.35 -5.17
N ILE A 71 9.67 9.08 -4.99
CA ILE A 71 10.60 8.69 -3.91
C ILE A 71 11.92 8.18 -4.48
N GLY A 72 11.86 7.19 -5.37
CA GLY A 72 13.01 6.51 -5.95
C GLY A 72 14.05 7.43 -6.59
N PRO A 73 13.67 8.39 -7.45
CA PRO A 73 14.62 9.31 -8.08
C PRO A 73 15.45 10.15 -7.10
N TYR A 74 14.95 10.36 -5.87
CA TYR A 74 15.57 11.20 -4.85
C TYR A 74 16.12 10.39 -3.68
N LYS A 75 15.94 9.06 -3.68
CA LYS A 75 16.32 8.21 -2.56
C LYS A 75 17.77 7.78 -2.67
N GLN A 76 18.56 8.12 -1.66
CA GLN A 76 19.91 7.60 -1.49
C GLN A 76 19.84 6.24 -0.79
N LEU A 77 20.40 5.20 -1.42
CA LEU A 77 20.44 3.84 -0.88
C LEU A 77 21.75 3.62 -0.11
N SER A 78 21.67 2.87 0.99
CA SER A 78 22.86 2.48 1.76
C SER A 78 22.62 1.18 2.53
N GLY A 79 23.68 0.40 2.76
CA GLY A 79 23.60 -0.85 3.53
C GLY A 79 22.55 -1.84 2.99
N TRP A 80 21.68 -2.33 3.87
CA TRP A 80 20.61 -3.27 3.50
C TRP A 80 19.54 -2.69 2.57
N ASP A 81 19.43 -1.36 2.46
CA ASP A 81 18.45 -0.73 1.58
C ASP A 81 18.68 -1.09 0.10
N TYR A 82 19.91 -1.43 -0.30
CA TYR A 82 20.19 -1.93 -1.66
C TYR A 82 19.41 -3.20 -2.00
N LEU A 83 19.08 -4.02 -0.99
CA LEU A 83 18.32 -5.25 -1.17
C LEU A 83 16.84 -5.03 -0.88
N THR A 84 16.51 -4.45 0.28
CA THR A 84 15.12 -4.36 0.74
C THR A 84 14.30 -3.39 -0.10
N ASN A 85 14.91 -2.28 -0.54
CA ASN A 85 14.20 -1.24 -1.24
C ASN A 85 13.62 -1.70 -2.60
N PRO A 86 14.40 -2.31 -3.53
CA PRO A 86 13.83 -2.82 -4.78
C PRO A 86 12.84 -3.98 -4.55
N ILE A 87 13.04 -4.80 -3.52
CA ILE A 87 12.07 -5.86 -3.18
C ILE A 87 10.70 -5.24 -2.86
N GLN A 88 10.66 -4.27 -1.95
CA GLN A 88 9.43 -3.67 -1.45
C GLN A 88 8.70 -2.78 -2.47
N HIS A 89 9.43 -2.17 -3.40
CA HIS A 89 8.88 -1.15 -4.30
C HIS A 89 8.87 -1.54 -5.78
N ILE A 90 9.49 -2.67 -6.15
CA ILE A 90 9.54 -3.15 -7.54
C ILE A 90 9.08 -4.60 -7.60
N ILE A 91 9.79 -5.52 -6.92
CA ILE A 91 9.56 -6.96 -7.07
C ILE A 91 8.19 -7.36 -6.53
N VAL A 92 7.88 -7.00 -5.28
CA VAL A 92 6.59 -7.34 -4.64
C VAL A 92 5.40 -6.69 -5.38
N PRO A 93 5.44 -5.39 -5.74
CA PRO A 93 4.38 -4.80 -6.55
C PRO A 93 4.14 -5.52 -7.88
N LEU A 94 5.19 -5.79 -8.67
CA LEU A 94 5.05 -6.48 -9.94
C LEU A 94 4.50 -7.89 -9.75
N ALA A 95 5.05 -8.65 -8.80
CA ALA A 95 4.60 -10.01 -8.50
C ALA A 95 3.12 -10.04 -8.09
N MET A 96 2.68 -9.11 -7.24
CA MET A 96 1.28 -9.06 -6.78
C MET A 96 0.32 -8.66 -7.90
N VAL A 97 0.69 -7.70 -8.75
CA VAL A 97 -0.13 -7.30 -9.90
C VAL A 97 -0.27 -8.48 -10.87
N LEU A 98 0.82 -9.18 -11.17
CA LEU A 98 0.80 -10.40 -12.00
C LEU A 98 -0.05 -11.50 -11.36
N ALA A 99 0.12 -11.75 -10.06
CA ALA A 99 -0.69 -12.71 -9.32
C ALA A 99 -2.18 -12.36 -9.37
N TRP A 100 -2.53 -11.08 -9.30
CA TRP A 100 -3.92 -10.63 -9.43
C TRP A 100 -4.50 -10.94 -10.81
N PHE A 101 -3.75 -10.72 -11.90
CA PHE A 101 -4.19 -11.11 -13.24
C PHE A 101 -4.39 -12.63 -13.38
N ILE A 102 -3.57 -13.43 -12.71
CA ILE A 102 -3.65 -14.90 -12.74
C ILE A 102 -4.76 -15.43 -11.83
N THR A 103 -5.01 -14.81 -10.68
CA THR A 103 -5.85 -15.39 -9.61
C THR A 103 -7.12 -14.61 -9.34
N GLY A 104 -7.33 -13.47 -10.00
CA GLY A 104 -8.30 -12.44 -9.64
C GLY A 104 -9.69 -12.91 -9.22
N PRO A 105 -10.44 -12.07 -8.51
CA PRO A 105 -11.75 -12.44 -7.94
C PRO A 105 -12.82 -12.78 -8.99
N ARG A 106 -12.56 -12.49 -10.29
CA ARG A 106 -13.28 -12.93 -11.51
C ARG A 106 -14.79 -12.75 -11.43
N GLY A 107 -15.24 -11.51 -11.54
CA GLY A 107 -16.65 -11.14 -11.52
C GLY A 107 -17.18 -10.97 -10.09
N GLY A 108 -16.29 -11.06 -9.10
CA GLY A 108 -16.61 -10.91 -7.69
C GLY A 108 -16.49 -9.48 -7.14
N ILE A 109 -16.13 -8.50 -7.97
CA ILE A 109 -15.96 -7.10 -7.52
C ILE A 109 -17.27 -6.31 -7.67
N ASP A 110 -18.08 -6.35 -6.61
CA ASP A 110 -19.24 -5.50 -6.42
C ASP A 110 -18.89 -4.18 -5.69
N ARG A 111 -19.89 -3.29 -5.53
CA ARG A 111 -19.71 -2.01 -4.81
C ARG A 111 -19.30 -2.21 -3.35
N GLY A 112 -19.81 -3.25 -2.69
CA GLY A 112 -19.48 -3.56 -1.31
C GLY A 112 -18.03 -4.05 -1.16
N VAL A 113 -17.49 -4.76 -2.15
CA VAL A 113 -16.07 -5.17 -2.19
C VAL A 113 -15.17 -3.95 -2.35
N ILE A 114 -15.54 -3.01 -3.22
CA ILE A 114 -14.84 -1.74 -3.41
C ILE A 114 -14.79 -0.95 -2.09
N LEU A 115 -15.93 -0.75 -1.43
CA LEU A 115 -15.99 0.01 -0.17
C LEU A 115 -15.16 -0.66 0.93
N ARG A 116 -15.21 -1.99 1.05
CA ARG A 116 -14.40 -2.74 2.02
C ARG A 116 -12.90 -2.64 1.74
N SER A 117 -12.50 -2.58 0.47
CA SER A 117 -11.08 -2.44 0.10
C SER A 117 -10.47 -1.08 0.46
N LEU A 118 -11.30 -0.08 0.79
CA LEU A 118 -10.82 1.24 1.20
C LEU A 118 -10.56 1.35 2.70
N VAL A 119 -10.99 0.37 3.51
CA VAL A 119 -10.91 0.46 4.97
C VAL A 119 -9.48 0.63 5.46
N ILE A 120 -8.55 -0.23 5.01
CA ILE A 120 -7.15 -0.20 5.43
C ILE A 120 -6.43 1.08 4.98
N PRO A 121 -6.44 1.49 3.69
CA PRO A 121 -5.75 2.70 3.26
C PRO A 121 -6.34 3.97 3.89
N VAL A 122 -7.65 4.03 4.12
CA VAL A 122 -8.27 5.16 4.81
C VAL A 122 -7.90 5.18 6.29
N ALA A 123 -7.82 4.02 6.96
CA ALA A 123 -7.41 3.93 8.36
C ALA A 123 -5.93 4.32 8.58
N TRP A 124 -5.08 4.13 7.57
CA TRP A 124 -3.68 4.55 7.65
C TRP A 124 -3.52 6.08 7.75
N VAL A 125 -4.41 6.87 7.14
CA VAL A 125 -4.36 8.34 7.14
C VAL A 125 -4.46 8.96 8.54
N PRO A 126 -5.52 8.73 9.34
CA PRO A 126 -5.58 9.28 10.69
C PRO A 126 -4.46 8.72 11.57
N PHE A 127 -4.05 7.47 11.37
CA PHE A 127 -2.91 6.90 12.11
C PHE A 127 -1.63 7.71 11.91
N ILE A 128 -1.24 8.02 10.66
CA ILE A 128 -0.01 8.80 10.41
C ILE A 128 -0.13 10.26 10.83
N LEU A 129 -1.33 10.85 10.76
CA LEU A 129 -1.55 12.24 11.16
C LEU A 129 -1.48 12.39 12.68
N ILE A 130 -2.17 11.51 13.43
CA ILE A 130 -2.15 11.49 14.89
C ILE A 130 -0.74 11.18 15.39
N ARG A 131 -0.11 10.14 14.84
CA ARG A 131 1.27 9.81 15.19
C ARG A 131 2.19 10.99 14.93
N GLY A 132 2.13 11.57 13.73
CA GLY A 132 2.99 12.68 13.35
C GLY A 132 2.80 13.91 14.24
N ALA A 133 1.57 14.19 14.68
CA ALA A 133 1.29 15.27 15.63
C ALA A 133 1.87 15.00 17.03
N ILE A 134 2.00 13.73 17.44
CA ILE A 134 2.61 13.34 18.74
C ILE A 134 4.14 13.32 18.65
N THR A 135 4.68 12.80 17.55
CA THR A 135 6.12 12.52 17.41
C THR A 135 6.87 13.54 16.56
N HIS A 136 6.18 14.57 16.05
CA HIS A 136 6.69 15.60 15.14
C HIS A 136 7.47 15.05 13.93
N THR A 137 7.15 13.82 13.50
CA THR A 137 7.85 13.09 12.44
C THR A 137 6.85 12.39 11.54
N TYR A 138 7.09 12.45 10.23
CA TYR A 138 6.17 11.91 9.22
C TYR A 138 6.89 10.93 8.29
N PRO A 139 6.20 9.87 7.80
CA PRO A 139 6.78 8.85 6.93
C PRO A 139 7.28 9.41 5.60
N TYR A 140 6.63 10.45 5.09
CA TYR A 140 6.90 11.03 3.80
C TYR A 140 6.98 12.55 3.89
N GLY A 141 7.96 13.15 3.22
CA GLY A 141 8.15 14.60 3.21
C GLY A 141 6.92 15.36 2.72
N PHE A 142 6.23 14.83 1.70
CA PHE A 142 4.97 15.38 1.18
C PHE A 142 3.78 15.29 2.14
N LEU A 143 3.91 14.58 3.26
CA LEU A 143 2.92 14.50 4.34
C LEU A 143 3.31 15.28 5.59
N ASN A 144 4.49 15.93 5.59
CA ASN A 144 5.00 16.59 6.77
C ASN A 144 4.30 17.93 6.99
N VAL A 145 3.32 17.96 7.91
CA VAL A 145 2.54 19.16 8.22
C VAL A 145 3.38 20.24 8.91
N GLU A 146 4.46 19.86 9.61
CA GLU A 146 5.35 20.80 10.30
C GLU A 146 6.15 21.65 9.30
N VAL A 147 6.44 21.07 8.12
CA VAL A 147 7.21 21.73 7.05
C VAL A 147 6.30 22.37 6.01
N LEU A 148 5.24 21.68 5.59
CA LEU A 148 4.39 22.08 4.46
C LEU A 148 3.08 22.74 4.89
N GLY A 149 2.70 22.64 6.16
CA GLY A 149 1.40 23.05 6.67
C GLY A 149 0.27 22.07 6.30
N TYR A 150 -0.82 22.13 7.08
CA TYR A 150 -1.96 21.22 6.91
C TYR A 150 -2.60 21.26 5.52
N ALA A 151 -2.72 22.44 4.90
CA ALA A 151 -3.37 22.58 3.60
C ALA A 151 -2.68 21.74 2.51
N VAL A 152 -1.35 21.83 2.42
CA VAL A 152 -0.56 21.12 1.40
C VAL A 152 -0.51 19.63 1.71
N SER A 153 -0.28 19.24 2.96
CA SER A 153 -0.21 17.82 3.33
C SER A 153 -1.56 17.11 3.14
N LEU A 154 -2.68 17.74 3.49
CA LEU A 154 -4.01 17.18 3.28
C LEU A 154 -4.36 17.08 1.79
N MET A 155 -3.90 18.02 0.97
CA MET A 155 -4.04 17.95 -0.48
C MET A 155 -3.28 16.76 -1.07
N ALA A 156 -2.03 16.53 -0.62
CA ALA A 156 -1.23 15.37 -1.04
C ALA A 156 -1.90 14.03 -0.65
N ILE A 157 -2.48 13.96 0.56
CA ILE A 157 -3.28 12.81 1.01
C ILE A 157 -4.50 12.63 0.10
N GLY A 158 -5.24 13.70 -0.17
CA GLY A 158 -6.42 13.69 -1.04
C GLY A 158 -6.09 13.15 -2.44
N PHE A 159 -5.02 13.64 -3.07
CA PHE A 159 -4.57 13.14 -4.36
C PHE A 159 -4.20 11.66 -4.31
N THR A 160 -3.52 11.22 -3.26
CA THR A 160 -3.15 9.80 -3.09
C THR A 160 -4.39 8.91 -2.94
N LEU A 161 -5.41 9.35 -2.19
CA LEU A 161 -6.66 8.61 -2.03
C LEU A 161 -7.48 8.55 -3.32
N VAL A 162 -7.54 9.65 -4.07
CA VAL A 162 -8.18 9.68 -5.40
C VAL A 162 -7.45 8.73 -6.36
N PHE A 163 -6.12 8.76 -6.36
CA PHE A 163 -5.31 7.86 -7.17
C PHE A 163 -5.54 6.38 -6.80
N ALA A 164 -5.58 6.05 -5.51
CA ALA A 164 -5.92 4.73 -5.01
C ALA A 164 -7.31 4.27 -5.48
N LEU A 165 -8.31 5.16 -5.44
CA LEU A 165 -9.66 4.88 -5.96
C LEU A 165 -9.63 4.60 -7.47
N VAL A 166 -8.90 5.39 -8.25
CA VAL A 166 -8.72 5.16 -9.69
C VAL A 166 -8.10 3.78 -9.95
N CYS A 167 -7.06 3.40 -9.22
CA CYS A 167 -6.47 2.05 -9.32
C CYS A 167 -7.50 0.95 -9.03
N ILE A 168 -8.31 1.09 -7.97
CA ILE A 168 -9.40 0.15 -7.66
C ILE A 168 -10.38 0.02 -8.83
N LEU A 169 -10.80 1.15 -9.40
CA LEU A 169 -11.75 1.16 -10.51
C LEU A 169 -11.16 0.51 -11.77
N ILE A 170 -9.87 0.72 -12.03
CA ILE A 170 -9.15 0.05 -13.13
C ILE A 170 -9.14 -1.46 -12.92
N PHE A 171 -8.74 -1.95 -11.75
CA PHE A 171 -8.77 -3.38 -11.44
C PHE A 171 -10.18 -3.95 -11.51
N ALA A 172 -11.19 -3.26 -10.98
CA ALA A 172 -12.59 -3.67 -11.10
C ALA A 172 -13.06 -3.74 -12.57
N GLY A 173 -12.59 -2.83 -13.42
CA GLY A 173 -12.85 -2.83 -14.86
C GLY A 173 -12.22 -4.03 -15.57
N PHE A 174 -10.94 -4.29 -15.30
CA PHE A 174 -10.22 -5.45 -15.84
C PHE A 174 -10.83 -6.78 -15.40
N ASP A 175 -11.24 -6.89 -14.13
CA ASP A 175 -11.89 -8.08 -13.59
C ASP A 175 -13.16 -8.42 -14.37
N ARG A 176 -14.04 -7.42 -14.57
CA ARG A 176 -15.28 -7.59 -15.35
C ARG A 176 -15.00 -7.94 -16.82
N TRP A 177 -13.97 -7.34 -17.41
CA TRP A 177 -13.60 -7.61 -18.80
C TRP A 177 -13.07 -9.04 -18.99
N LEU A 178 -12.21 -9.51 -18.07
CA LEU A 178 -11.69 -10.88 -18.08
C LEU A 178 -12.82 -11.91 -17.89
N THR A 179 -13.75 -11.67 -16.96
CA THR A 179 -14.91 -12.55 -16.75
C THR A 179 -15.79 -12.65 -17.99
N ARG A 180 -16.08 -11.52 -18.66
CA ARG A 180 -16.88 -11.51 -19.90
C ARG A 180 -16.19 -12.27 -21.04
N ARG A 181 -14.85 -12.22 -21.12
CA ARG A 181 -14.09 -12.96 -22.13
C ARG A 181 -14.06 -14.45 -21.88
N ALA A 182 -13.97 -14.89 -20.62
CA ALA A 182 -13.98 -16.31 -20.27
C ALA A 182 -15.35 -16.99 -20.48
N GLN A 183 -16.43 -16.19 -20.62
CA GLN A 183 -17.79 -16.67 -20.87
C GLN A 183 -18.17 -16.73 -22.36
N ARG A 184 -17.28 -16.27 -23.25
CA ARG A 184 -17.44 -16.33 -24.72
C ARG A 184 -16.60 -17.46 -25.27
#